data_AF-A0AA35ZL77-F1
#
_entry.id   AF-A0AA35ZL77-F1
#
_cell.length_a   1.000
_cell.length_b   1.000
_cell.length_c   1.000
_cell.angle_alpha   90.00
_cell.angle_beta   90.00
_cell.angle_gamma   90.00
#
_symmetry.space_group_name_H-M   'P 1'
#
loop_
_entity.id
_entity.type
_entity.pdbx_description
1 polymer ?
#
loop_
_entity_poly.entity_id
_entity_poly.type
_entity_poly.pdbx_seq_one_letter_code
_entity_poly.pdbx_strand_id
1 'polypeptide(L)'
;MIRGMGGGVTLASTRNESCPLDVVQANQEVDNDMPLTFTPVNLKKGVIRESTDLNNIFSGASTCIQSNVWMLEEYNGQLITTGYGVAGNPSQETINN
;
A
#
# COMPACT_ATOMS: atom_id res chain seq x y z
N MET A 1 18.14 3.14 -15.60
CA MET A 1 17.32 2.07 -14.97
C MET A 1 18.20 1.43 -13.92
N ILE A 2 17.76 1.41 -12.66
CA ILE A 2 18.48 0.72 -11.58
C ILE A 2 17.86 -0.69 -11.46
N ARG A 3 18.70 -1.73 -11.38
CA ARG A 3 18.30 -3.16 -11.29
C ARG A 3 19.09 -3.86 -10.20
N GLY A 4 18.66 -5.06 -9.79
CA GLY A 4 19.36 -5.85 -8.77
C GLY A 4 19.25 -5.33 -7.33
N MET A 5 18.26 -4.47 -7.03
CA MET A 5 18.01 -3.92 -5.67
C MET A 5 16.67 -4.38 -5.08
N GLY A 6 16.05 -5.41 -5.65
CA GLY A 6 14.71 -5.89 -5.29
C GLY A 6 13.75 -5.91 -6.48
N GLY A 7 12.58 -6.51 -6.27
CA GLY A 7 11.42 -6.48 -7.16
C GLY A 7 10.59 -5.22 -6.93
N GLY A 8 9.30 -5.30 -7.24
CA GLY A 8 8.42 -4.18 -6.99
C GLY A 8 7.72 -4.26 -5.63
N VAL A 9 6.53 -3.68 -5.53
CA VAL A 9 5.86 -3.43 -4.25
C VAL A 9 4.77 -4.47 -3.99
N THR A 10 4.76 -5.05 -2.80
CA THR A 10 3.83 -6.12 -2.40
C THR A 10 3.43 -6.03 -0.91
N LEU A 11 2.63 -6.98 -0.43
CA LEU A 11 2.26 -7.14 0.97
C LEU A 11 3.00 -8.32 1.60
N ALA A 12 3.53 -8.12 2.82
CA ALA A 12 4.17 -9.19 3.58
C ALA A 12 3.96 -9.03 5.09
N SER A 13 4.05 -10.14 5.81
CA SER A 13 4.18 -10.12 7.28
C SER A 13 5.62 -9.78 7.62
N THR A 14 5.80 -8.66 8.30
CA THR A 14 7.08 -8.09 8.75
C THR A 14 7.21 -8.11 10.27
N ARG A 15 6.13 -8.52 10.96
CA ARG A 15 5.96 -8.51 12.41
C ARG A 15 6.02 -9.93 12.96
N ASN A 16 5.95 -10.09 14.27
CA ASN A 16 5.86 -11.40 14.93
C ASN A 16 4.48 -12.09 14.77
N GLU A 17 3.64 -11.60 13.85
CA GLU A 17 2.28 -12.04 13.59
C GLU A 17 2.04 -12.17 12.09
N SER A 18 1.18 -13.11 11.67
CA SER A 18 0.91 -13.34 10.24
C SER A 18 0.05 -12.24 9.60
N CYS A 19 -0.70 -11.50 10.41
CA CYS A 19 -1.52 -10.36 10.03
C CYS A 19 -1.45 -9.29 11.12
N PRO A 20 -1.58 -8.00 10.78
CA PRO A 20 -1.80 -7.48 9.43
C PRO A 20 -0.54 -7.50 8.55
N LEU A 21 -0.70 -7.25 7.25
CA LEU A 21 0.42 -7.16 6.32
C LEU A 21 0.88 -5.71 6.16
N ASP A 22 2.18 -5.54 5.99
CA ASP A 22 2.82 -4.26 5.69
C ASP A 22 3.20 -4.18 4.20
N VAL A 23 3.34 -2.96 3.70
CA VAL A 23 3.76 -2.71 2.32
C VAL A 23 5.28 -2.79 2.25
N VAL A 24 5.80 -3.68 1.40
CA VAL A 24 7.24 -3.94 1.28
C VAL A 24 7.69 -3.98 -0.18
N GLN A 25 8.99 -3.82 -0.40
CA GLN A 25 9.62 -4.15 -1.67
C GLN A 25 9.98 -5.64 -1.70
N ALA A 26 9.65 -6.35 -2.79
CA ALA A 26 10.00 -7.74 -2.97
C ALA A 26 11.54 -7.91 -3.03
N ASN A 27 12.04 -9.06 -2.54
CA ASN A 27 13.49 -9.30 -2.48
C ASN A 27 14.10 -9.65 -3.85
N GLN A 28 13.33 -10.27 -4.75
CA GLN A 28 13.81 -10.72 -6.05
C GLN A 28 13.27 -9.84 -7.17
N GLU A 29 14.14 -9.43 -8.11
CA GLU A 29 13.74 -8.57 -9.23
C GLU A 29 12.71 -9.21 -10.19
N VAL A 30 12.57 -10.54 -10.13
CA VAL A 30 11.64 -11.31 -10.95
C VAL A 30 10.24 -11.42 -10.34
N ASP A 31 10.07 -11.01 -9.08
CA ASP A 31 8.77 -10.99 -8.41
C ASP A 31 8.01 -9.74 -8.89
N ASN A 32 7.13 -9.94 -9.88
CA ASN A 32 6.39 -8.87 -10.57
C ASN A 32 5.08 -8.44 -9.85
N ASP A 33 5.09 -8.51 -8.52
CA ASP A 33 4.13 -7.85 -7.63
C ASP A 33 2.69 -8.37 -7.55
N MET A 34 1.98 -7.76 -6.59
CA MET A 34 0.54 -7.69 -6.53
C MET A 34 0.08 -6.38 -7.23
N PRO A 35 -0.80 -6.44 -8.25
CA PRO A 35 -1.29 -5.24 -8.92
C PRO A 35 -1.92 -4.26 -7.93
N LEU A 36 -1.89 -2.96 -8.22
CA LEU A 36 -2.52 -1.95 -7.36
C LEU A 36 -3.34 -0.95 -8.16
N THR A 37 -4.37 -0.41 -7.53
CA THR A 37 -5.27 0.60 -8.09
C THR A 37 -5.11 1.91 -7.32
N PHE A 38 -5.02 3.01 -8.06
CA PHE A 38 -5.04 4.36 -7.52
C PHE A 38 -6.45 4.93 -7.63
N THR A 39 -6.99 5.40 -6.50
CA THR A 39 -8.34 5.97 -6.45
C THR A 39 -8.28 7.41 -5.95
N PRO A 40 -8.47 8.42 -6.83
CA PRO A 40 -8.37 9.81 -6.43
C PRO A 40 -9.52 10.24 -5.54
N VAL A 41 -9.29 11.28 -4.72
CA VAL A 41 -10.33 11.96 -3.93
C VAL A 41 -11.59 12.29 -4.75
N ASN A 42 -11.41 12.63 -6.03
CA ASN A 42 -12.51 12.86 -6.95
C ASN A 42 -12.65 11.70 -7.96
N LEU A 43 -13.53 10.76 -7.63
CA LEU A 43 -13.82 9.56 -8.43
C LEU A 43 -14.33 9.86 -9.85
N LYS A 44 -14.80 11.08 -10.13
CA LYS A 44 -15.28 11.46 -11.48
C LYS A 44 -14.14 11.74 -12.47
N LYS A 45 -12.89 11.82 -11.98
CA LYS A 45 -11.71 12.03 -12.81
C LYS A 45 -11.04 10.68 -13.07
N GLY A 46 -11.16 10.15 -14.28
CA GLY A 46 -10.51 8.89 -14.70
C GLY A 46 -9.01 8.99 -14.97
N VAL A 47 -8.38 10.12 -14.65
CA VAL A 47 -6.93 10.36 -14.85
C VAL A 47 -6.29 10.58 -13.49
N ILE A 48 -5.28 9.77 -13.18
CA ILE A 48 -4.43 9.95 -12.00
C ILE A 48 -3.45 11.10 -12.28
N ARG A 49 -3.38 12.06 -11.36
CA ARG A 49 -2.56 13.27 -11.48
C ARG A 49 -1.57 13.32 -10.34
N GLU A 50 -0.42 13.92 -10.62
CA GLU A 50 0.53 14.31 -9.58
C GLU A 50 -0.13 15.27 -8.58
N SER A 51 0.42 15.34 -7.36
CA SER A 51 -0.02 16.25 -6.29
C SER A 51 -1.52 16.18 -6.00
N THR A 52 -2.10 14.98 -6.10
CA THR A 52 -3.50 14.69 -5.78
C THR A 52 -3.53 13.61 -4.72
N ASP A 53 -4.36 13.77 -3.70
CA ASP A 53 -4.54 12.72 -2.68
C ASP A 53 -5.30 11.53 -3.27
N LEU A 54 -4.79 10.33 -3.03
CA LEU A 54 -5.28 9.07 -3.58
C LEU A 54 -5.35 8.01 -2.48
N ASN A 55 -6.29 7.07 -2.59
CA ASN A 55 -6.16 5.77 -1.94
C ASN A 55 -5.34 4.85 -2.85
N ASN A 56 -4.37 4.14 -2.28
CA ASN A 56 -3.60 3.09 -2.96
C ASN A 56 -4.10 1.74 -2.45
N ILE A 57 -4.56 0.87 -3.36
CA ILE A 57 -5.23 -0.38 -2.97
C ILE A 57 -4.66 -1.54 -3.76
N PHE A 58 -4.05 -2.52 -3.09
CA PHE A 58 -3.62 -3.74 -3.75
C PHE A 58 -4.83 -4.55 -4.23
N SER A 59 -4.77 -4.95 -5.50
CA SER A 59 -5.74 -5.77 -6.21
C SER A 59 -5.26 -7.22 -6.18
N GLY A 60 -5.94 -8.06 -5.41
CA GLY A 60 -5.54 -9.45 -5.22
C GLY A 60 -6.08 -10.01 -3.92
N ALA A 61 -6.03 -11.34 -3.77
CA ALA A 61 -6.38 -11.98 -2.52
C ALA A 61 -5.22 -11.85 -1.53
N SER A 62 -5.53 -11.46 -0.30
CA SER A 62 -4.62 -11.51 0.85
C SER A 62 -5.00 -12.69 1.74
N THR A 63 -4.04 -13.21 2.50
CA THR A 63 -4.30 -14.20 3.56
C THR A 63 -4.96 -13.58 4.79
N CYS A 64 -4.96 -12.26 4.89
CA CYS A 64 -5.54 -11.50 6.00
C CYS A 64 -6.98 -11.07 5.68
N ILE A 65 -7.82 -10.99 6.72
CA ILE A 65 -9.23 -10.56 6.61
C ILE A 65 -9.33 -9.03 6.45
N GLN A 66 -8.30 -8.32 6.91
CA GLN A 66 -8.16 -6.89 6.74
C GLN A 66 -8.15 -6.50 5.25
N SER A 67 -8.34 -5.21 5.00
CA SER A 67 -8.28 -4.67 3.65
C SER A 67 -6.86 -4.80 3.04
N ASN A 68 -6.74 -4.34 1.80
CA ASN A 68 -5.48 -4.18 1.08
C ASN A 68 -5.17 -2.68 0.82
N VAL A 69 -5.74 -1.80 1.63
CA VAL A 69 -5.64 -0.34 1.49
C VAL A 69 -4.43 0.18 2.23
N TRP A 70 -3.67 1.06 1.58
CA TRP A 70 -2.48 1.64 2.18
C TRP A 70 -2.83 2.67 3.24
N MET A 71 -2.12 2.61 4.36
CA MET A 71 -2.22 3.54 5.47
C MET A 71 -0.83 3.82 6.04
N LEU A 72 -0.64 4.94 6.72
CA LEU A 72 0.55 5.20 7.51
C LEU A 72 0.32 4.82 8.97
N GLU A 73 1.32 4.19 9.58
CA GLU A 73 1.28 3.80 11.00
C GLU A 73 2.66 4.02 11.62
N GLU A 74 2.70 4.43 12.89
CA GLU A 74 3.94 4.41 13.66
C GLU A 74 4.22 2.99 14.17
N TYR A 75 5.34 2.41 13.75
CA TYR A 75 5.83 1.12 14.19
C TYR A 75 7.30 1.22 14.61
N ASN A 76 7.60 0.89 15.87
CA ASN A 76 8.94 0.98 16.46
C ASN A 76 9.61 2.36 16.29
N GLY A 77 8.83 3.44 16.44
CA GLY A 77 9.31 4.82 16.32
C GLY A 77 9.58 5.27 14.89
N GLN A 78 9.12 4.50 13.88
CA GLN A 78 9.19 4.86 12.47
C GLN A 78 7.80 4.90 11.86
N LEU A 79 7.55 5.86 10.99
CA LEU A 79 6.33 5.90 10.20
C LEU A 79 6.48 4.94 9.00
N ILE A 80 5.68 3.89 8.97
CA ILE A 80 5.69 2.85 7.93
C ILE A 80 4.40 2.88 7.12
N THR A 81 4.42 2.27 5.94
CA THR A 81 3.22 2.05 5.13
C THR A 81 2.69 0.64 5.36
N THR A 82 1.41 0.54 5.71
CA THR A 82 0.75 -0.73 6.01
C THR A 82 -0.36 -1.02 5.02
N GLY A 83 -0.75 -2.28 4.90
CA GLY A 83 -1.69 -2.73 3.87
C GLY A 83 -3.14 -2.84 4.32
N TYR A 84 -3.51 -2.39 5.51
CA TYR A 84 -4.77 -2.77 6.16
C TYR A 84 -5.71 -1.61 6.52
N GLY A 85 -5.52 -0.45 5.87
CA GLY A 85 -6.30 0.75 6.10
C GLY A 85 -7.75 0.70 5.57
N VAL A 86 -8.33 1.86 5.37
CA VAL A 86 -9.73 2.05 4.99
C VAL A 86 -9.80 3.08 3.87
N ALA A 87 -10.28 2.65 2.71
CA ALA A 87 -10.45 3.55 1.58
C ALA A 87 -11.52 4.60 1.92
N GLY A 88 -11.22 5.87 1.68
CA GLY A 88 -12.11 6.98 2.05
C GLY A 88 -11.73 8.27 1.37
N ASN A 89 -12.02 9.40 2.01
CA ASN A 89 -11.67 10.74 1.54
C ASN A 89 -10.17 10.99 1.77
N PRO A 90 -9.27 10.68 0.80
CA PRO A 90 -7.85 10.74 1.07
C PRO A 90 -7.46 12.21 1.25
N SER A 91 -6.77 12.50 2.36
CA SER A 91 -6.29 13.81 2.76
C SER A 91 -5.23 13.66 3.86
N GLN A 92 -4.58 14.76 4.26
CA GLN A 92 -3.67 14.78 5.40
C GLN A 92 -4.36 14.37 6.72
N GLU A 93 -5.67 14.55 6.85
CA GLU A 93 -6.43 14.20 8.06
C GLU A 93 -6.75 12.70 8.14
N THR A 94 -6.56 11.96 7.04
CA THR A 94 -6.91 10.53 6.93
C THR A 94 -5.68 9.67 6.62
N ILE A 95 -4.49 10.11 7.04
CA ILE A 95 -3.23 9.37 6.80
C ILE A 95 -3.20 8.00 7.47
N ASN A 96 -3.96 7.85 8.57
CA ASN A 96 -4.06 6.64 9.37
C ASN A 96 -5.45 5.99 9.21
N ASN A 97 -6.11 6.20 8.07
CA ASN A 97 -7.36 5.51 7.74
C ASN A 97 -7.11 4.14 7.13
#